data_AF-A0A0B4EAP5-F1
#
_entry.id   AF-A0A0B4EAP5-F1
#
_cell.length_a   1.000
_cell.length_b   1.000
_cell.length_c   1.000
_cell.angle_alpha   90.00
_cell.angle_beta   90.00
_cell.angle_gamma   90.00
#
_symmetry.space_group_name_H-M   'P 1'
#
loop_
_entity.id
_entity.type
_entity.pdbx_description
1 polymer ?
#
loop_
_entity_poly.entity_id
_entity_poly.type
_entity_poly.pdbx_seq_one_letter_code
_entity_poly.pdbx_strand_id
1 'polypeptide(L)'
;MGAQKSWTGQYAVDCDKVARLPDITFKLDGTDFSLPLSDYIVEVQGTCMSVIAALDVPEPIGPVVTLGDVLLRSYYSIFDLGKGRVGLAMRTSDLTSVLGGI
;
A
#
# COMPACT_ATOMS: atom_id res chain seq x y z
N MET A 1 0.71 -14.51 -2.96
CA MET A 1 1.96 -13.79 -2.61
C MET A 1 2.97 -14.65 -1.84
N GLY A 2 2.59 -15.80 -1.26
CA GLY A 2 3.56 -16.76 -0.72
C GLY A 2 4.35 -16.28 0.51
N ALA A 3 3.89 -15.21 1.17
CA ALA A 3 4.55 -14.67 2.34
C ALA A 3 4.37 -15.61 3.55
N GLN A 4 5.41 -15.75 4.35
CA GLN A 4 5.43 -16.61 5.54
C GLN A 4 5.75 -15.77 6.77
N LYS A 5 5.06 -16.06 7.87
CA LYS A 5 5.31 -15.39 9.14
C LYS A 5 6.67 -15.79 9.68
N SER A 6 7.56 -14.82 9.83
CA SER A 6 8.88 -14.99 10.44
C SER A 6 8.78 -15.06 11.96
N TRP A 7 9.91 -15.36 12.61
CA TRP A 7 10.01 -15.45 14.07
C TRP A 7 9.76 -14.12 14.79
N THR A 8 10.00 -12.97 14.12
CA THR A 8 9.66 -11.62 14.63
C THR A 8 8.18 -11.28 14.43
N GLY A 9 7.40 -12.17 13.82
CA GLY A 9 5.99 -11.95 13.51
C GLY A 9 5.71 -11.18 12.23
N GLN A 10 6.75 -10.67 11.55
CA GLN A 10 6.66 -10.02 10.23
C GLN A 10 6.49 -11.07 9.13
N TYR A 11 5.84 -10.70 8.01
CA TYR A 11 5.67 -11.61 6.89
C TYR A 11 6.82 -11.44 5.89
N ALA A 12 7.61 -12.48 5.68
CA ALA A 12 8.72 -12.50 4.74
C ALA A 12 8.30 -13.18 3.43
N VAL A 13 8.85 -12.71 2.31
CA VAL A 13 8.73 -13.32 0.98
C VAL A 13 10.11 -13.69 0.46
N ASP A 14 10.15 -14.65 -0.46
CA ASP A 14 11.37 -14.99 -1.19
C ASP A 14 11.77 -13.82 -2.11
N CYS A 15 12.94 -13.23 -1.87
CA CYS A 15 13.44 -12.07 -2.62
C CYS A 15 13.54 -12.34 -4.12
N ASP A 16 13.88 -13.57 -4.53
CA ASP A 16 13.98 -13.95 -5.95
C ASP A 16 12.62 -13.93 -6.66
N LYS A 17 11.53 -13.98 -5.89
CA LYS A 17 10.16 -13.93 -6.41
C LYS A 17 9.57 -12.52 -6.41
N VAL A 18 10.19 -11.54 -5.76
CA VAL A 18 9.65 -10.18 -5.59
C VAL A 18 9.35 -9.50 -6.93
N ALA A 19 10.25 -9.63 -7.91
CA ALA A 19 10.09 -9.03 -9.24
C ALA A 19 8.90 -9.60 -10.04
N ARG A 20 8.27 -10.69 -9.58
CA ARG A 20 7.11 -11.33 -10.21
C ARG A 20 5.82 -11.10 -9.43
N LEU A 21 5.86 -10.37 -8.32
CA LEU A 21 4.67 -10.07 -7.54
C LEU A 21 3.81 -9.03 -8.28
N PRO A 22 2.48 -9.19 -8.29
CA PRO A 22 1.59 -8.26 -8.96
C PRO A 22 1.39 -6.98 -8.14
N ASP A 23 1.02 -5.89 -8.79
CA ASP A 23 0.51 -4.72 -8.07
C ASP A 23 -0.77 -5.07 -7.30
N ILE A 24 -0.97 -4.42 -6.16
CA ILE A 24 -2.15 -4.62 -5.32
C ILE A 24 -3.12 -3.48 -5.60
N THR A 25 -4.32 -3.80 -6.08
CA THR A 25 -5.31 -2.78 -6.44
C THR A 25 -6.47 -2.78 -5.46
N PHE A 26 -6.77 -1.60 -4.92
CA PHE A 26 -7.94 -1.34 -4.09
C PHE A 26 -8.96 -0.57 -4.92
N LYS A 27 -10.22 -1.04 -4.93
CA LYS A 27 -11.32 -0.30 -5.54
C LYS A 27 -12.04 0.51 -4.46
N LEU A 28 -11.89 1.82 -4.49
CA LEU A 28 -12.54 2.77 -3.57
C LEU A 28 -13.47 3.68 -4.37
N ASP A 29 -14.76 3.67 -4.03
CA ASP A 29 -15.79 4.46 -4.70
C ASP A 29 -15.76 4.31 -6.24
N GLY A 30 -15.61 3.07 -6.72
CA GLY A 30 -15.55 2.73 -8.15
C GLY A 30 -14.20 3.01 -8.83
N THR A 31 -13.30 3.77 -8.19
CA THR A 31 -11.97 4.12 -8.71
C THR A 31 -10.92 3.11 -8.23
N ASP A 32 -10.02 2.73 -9.13
CA ASP A 32 -8.93 1.79 -8.83
C ASP A 32 -7.68 2.54 -8.36
N PHE A 33 -7.15 2.10 -7.22
CA PHE A 33 -5.93 2.59 -6.58
C PHE A 33 -4.94 1.43 -6.49
N SER A 34 -3.98 1.39 -7.41
CA SER A 34 -2.93 0.37 -7.46
C SER A 34 -1.71 0.77 -6.64
N LEU A 35 -1.18 -0.17 -5.87
CA LEU A 35 0.08 -0.07 -5.15
C LEU A 35 1.15 -0.87 -5.89
N PRO A 36 2.25 -0.24 -6.31
CA PRO A 36 3.36 -0.95 -6.92
C PRO A 36 4.09 -1.81 -5.88
N LEU A 37 4.82 -2.82 -6.36
CA LEU A 37 5.62 -3.72 -5.51
C LEU A 37 6.51 -2.99 -4.49
N SER A 38 7.10 -1.86 -4.89
CA SER A 38 8.02 -1.06 -4.07
C SER A 38 7.34 -0.39 -2.88
N ASP A 39 6.01 -0.26 -2.91
CA ASP A 39 5.24 0.37 -1.86
C ASP A 39 4.69 -0.65 -0.83
N TYR A 40 4.71 -1.96 -1.14
CA TYR A 40 4.23 -3.00 -0.20
C TYR A 40 5.25 -4.10 0.14
N ILE A 41 6.40 -4.17 -0.53
CA ILE A 41 7.55 -4.99 -0.15
C ILE A 41 8.73 -4.09 0.24
N VAL A 42 9.34 -4.36 1.39
CA VAL A 42 10.52 -3.66 1.87
C VAL A 42 11.67 -4.66 2.03
N GLU A 43 12.82 -4.35 1.42
CA GLU A 43 14.04 -5.12 1.61
C GLU A 43 14.88 -4.52 2.73
N VAL A 44 15.23 -5.35 3.73
CA VAL A 44 16.12 -4.98 4.83
C VAL A 44 17.17 -6.06 4.99
N GLN A 45 18.44 -5.70 4.78
CA GLN A 45 19.59 -6.61 4.95
C GLN A 45 19.43 -7.94 4.19
N GLY A 46 18.94 -7.89 2.94
CA GLY A 46 18.73 -9.09 2.11
C GLY A 46 17.48 -9.91 2.48
N THR A 47 16.64 -9.43 3.39
CA THR A 47 15.33 -10.02 3.70
C THR A 47 14.22 -9.17 3.12
N CYS A 48 13.34 -9.78 2.32
CA CYS A 48 12.19 -9.11 1.72
C CYS A 48 10.95 -9.32 2.59
N MET A 49 10.39 -8.23 3.10
CA MET A 49 9.25 -8.24 4.02
C MET A 49 8.04 -7.57 3.40
N SER A 50 6.88 -8.17 3.59
CA SER A 50 5.59 -7.53 3.33
C SER A 50 5.26 -6.58 4.48
N VAL A 51 4.92 -5.34 4.14
CA VAL A 51 4.35 -4.39 5.13
C VAL A 51 2.83 -4.56 5.29
N ILE A 52 2.22 -5.42 4.47
CA ILE A 52 0.85 -5.86 4.66
C ILE A 52 0.83 -6.94 5.74
N ALA A 53 0.04 -6.68 6.78
CA ALA A 53 -0.20 -7.59 7.88
C ALA A 53 -1.69 -7.89 8.01
N ALA A 54 -2.01 -9.16 8.26
CA ALA A 54 -3.36 -9.56 8.66
C ALA A 54 -3.52 -9.30 10.17
N LEU A 55 -4.57 -8.58 10.52
CA LEU A 55 -4.97 -8.33 11.90
C LEU A 55 -6.46 -8.59 12.04
N ASP A 56 -6.81 -9.53 12.91
CA ASP A 56 -8.21 -9.80 13.26
C ASP A 56 -8.67 -8.77 14.29
N VAL A 57 -9.43 -7.78 13.82
CA VAL A 57 -10.08 -6.79 14.68
C VAL A 57 -11.47 -7.31 15.05
N PRO A 58 -11.77 -7.57 16.33
CA PRO A 58 -13.07 -8.06 16.74
C PRO A 58 -14.16 -6.99 16.64
N GLU A 59 -15.42 -7.43 16.74
CA GLU A 59 -16.56 -6.53 16.91
C GLU A 59 -16.39 -5.62 18.14
N PRO A 60 -16.97 -4.40 18.14
CA PRO A 60 -17.88 -3.82 17.13
C PRO A 60 -17.18 -3.08 15.98
N ILE A 61 -15.85 -3.08 15.95
CA ILE A 61 -15.06 -2.23 15.05
C ILE A 61 -14.78 -2.97 13.73
N GLY A 62 -14.40 -4.24 13.80
CA GLY A 62 -14.09 -5.05 12.61
C GLY A 62 -15.34 -5.56 11.87
N PRO A 63 -15.17 -6.04 10.63
CA PRO A 63 -13.92 -6.16 9.87
C PRO A 63 -13.47 -4.82 9.26
N VAL A 64 -12.18 -4.50 9.39
CA VAL A 64 -11.60 -3.24 8.88
C VAL A 64 -10.30 -3.49 8.14
N VAL A 65 -10.02 -2.64 7.15
CA VAL A 65 -8.74 -2.58 6.45
C VAL A 65 -8.11 -1.21 6.73
N THR A 66 -6.89 -1.22 7.26
CA THR A 66 -6.14 0.01 7.49
C THR A 66 -5.21 0.26 6.32
N LEU A 67 -5.52 1.27 5.51
CA LEU A 67 -4.69 1.73 4.40
C LEU A 67 -3.73 2.81 4.92
N GLY A 68 -2.65 2.37 5.56
CA GLY A 68 -1.67 3.22 6.22
C GLY A 68 -0.58 3.75 5.28
N ASP A 69 0.66 3.57 5.70
CA ASP A 69 1.87 4.01 5.01
C ASP A 69 1.96 3.54 3.55
N VAL A 70 1.49 2.33 3.26
CA VAL A 70 1.43 1.78 1.90
C VAL A 70 0.63 2.67 0.94
N LEU A 71 -0.53 3.17 1.37
CA LEU A 71 -1.38 4.05 0.56
C LEU A 71 -0.82 5.47 0.54
N LEU A 72 -0.39 5.98 1.70
CA LEU A 72 0.10 7.35 1.84
C LEU A 72 1.43 7.59 1.11
N ARG A 73 2.20 6.54 0.83
CA ARG A 73 3.34 6.61 -0.08
C ARG A 73 2.83 6.88 -1.49
N SER A 74 2.01 6.01 -2.06
CA SER A 74 1.62 6.10 -3.47
C SER A 74 0.60 7.22 -3.77
N TYR A 75 -0.13 7.70 -2.77
CA TYR A 75 -1.23 8.66 -2.95
C TYR A 75 -1.14 9.83 -1.98
N TYR A 76 -1.25 11.04 -2.54
CA TYR A 76 -1.52 12.23 -1.77
C TYR A 76 -2.94 12.20 -1.24
N SER A 77 -3.11 12.46 0.06
CA SER A 77 -4.39 12.37 0.77
C SER A 77 -4.82 13.71 1.34
N ILE A 78 -6.03 14.15 1.01
CA ILE A 78 -6.67 15.35 1.58
C ILE A 78 -7.80 14.89 2.50
N PHE A 79 -7.74 15.29 3.77
CA PHE A 79 -8.79 15.03 4.75
C PHE A 79 -9.66 16.29 4.91
N ASP A 80 -10.82 16.29 4.26
CA ASP A 80 -11.77 17.40 4.28
C ASP A 80 -12.83 17.14 5.37
N LEU A 81 -12.51 17.54 6.60
CA LEU A 81 -13.38 17.36 7.77
C LEU A 81 -14.71 18.11 7.63
N GLY A 82 -14.70 19.28 6.99
CA GLY A 82 -15.91 20.09 6.79
C GLY A 82 -16.95 19.40 5.91
N LYS A 83 -16.51 18.47 5.04
CA LYS A 83 -17.39 17.67 4.17
C LYS A 83 -17.36 16.17 4.49
N GLY A 84 -16.67 15.75 5.54
CA GLY A 84 -16.58 14.35 5.97
C GLY A 84 -16.04 13.41 4.88
N ARG A 85 -15.03 13.84 4.11
CA ARG A 85 -14.51 13.06 2.96
C ARG A 85 -12.98 13.03 2.91
N VAL A 86 -12.46 12.03 2.21
CA VAL A 86 -11.04 11.90 1.88
C VAL A 86 -10.88 11.99 0.36
N GLY A 87 -9.99 12.86 -0.10
CA GLY A 87 -9.55 12.92 -1.49
C GLY A 87 -8.20 12.22 -1.66
N LEU A 88 -8.05 11.42 -2.71
CA LEU A 88 -6.82 10.72 -3.04
C LEU A 88 -6.37 11.10 -4.45
N ALA A 89 -5.08 11.37 -4.63
CA ALA A 89 -4.46 11.63 -5.93
C ALA A 89 -3.14 10.88 -6.05
N MET A 90 -2.85 10.31 -7.21
CA MET A 90 -1.59 9.58 -7.43
C MET A 90 -0.38 10.49 -7.20
N ARG A 91 0.58 10.02 -6.41
CA ARG A 91 1.87 10.69 -6.23
C ARG A 91 2.62 10.63 -7.56
N THR A 92 2.93 11.79 -8.10
CA THR A 92 3.87 11.89 -9.22
C THR A 92 5.30 11.78 -8.69
N SER A 93 6.01 10.74 -9.12
CA SER A 93 7.47 10.62 -8.92
C SER A 93 8.29 11.11 -10.10
N ASP A 94 7.64 11.39 -11.23
CA ASP A 94 8.27 11.89 -12.46
C ASP A 94 7.93 13.38 -12.67
N LEU A 95 8.92 14.26 -12.49
CA LEU A 95 8.73 15.69 -12.70
C LEU A 95 8.32 16.02 -14.16
N THR A 96 8.58 15.12 -15.11
CA THR A 96 8.17 15.33 -16.51
C THR A 96 6.66 15.24 -16.70
N SER A 97 5.93 14.48 -15.88
CA SER A 97 4.45 14.46 -15.95
C SER A 97 3.81 15.70 -15.33
N VAL A 98 4.52 16.40 -14.42
CA VAL A 98 4.08 17.71 -13.88
C VAL A 98 4.32 18.83 -14.88
N LEU A 99 5.45 18.80 -15.59
CA LEU A 99 5.88 19.89 -16.48
C LEU A 99 5.44 19.71 -17.93
N GLY A 100 5.06 18.51 -18.36
CA GLY A 100 4.56 18.24 -19.72
C GLY A 100 3.14 18.75 -19.99
N GLY A 101 2.49 19.37 -18.99
CA GLY A 101 1.14 19.95 -19.09
C GLY A 101 1.10 21.49 -19.02
N ILE A 102 2.25 22.17 -19.06
CA ILE A 102 2.37 23.65 -19.14
C ILE A 102 3.03 24.03 -20.46
#